data_AF-A0A090V9B9-F1
#
_entry.id   AF-A0A090V9B9-F1
#
_cell.length_a   1.000
_cell.length_b   1.000
_cell.length_c   1.000
_cell.angle_alpha   90.00
_cell.angle_beta   90.00
_cell.angle_gamma   90.00
#
_symmetry.space_group_name_H-M   'P 1'
#
loop_
_entity.id
_entity.type
_entity.pdbx_description
1 polymer ?
#
loop_
_entity_poly.entity_id
_entity_poly.type
_entity_poly.pdbx_seq_one_letter_code
_entity_poly.pdbx_strand_id
1 'polypeptide(L)'
;MIKTVAIQGIKGSYHHIVSKQFFETPVATIDCLSFDRVVDSLITEECDAGIMALENSIAGSIIPNYALIDKYNLHVVGEHYLDIQHSLMRCQTKVF
;
A
#
# COMPACT_ATOMS: atom_id res chain seq x y z
N MET A 1 -0.29 -18.47 -4.55
CA MET A 1 -1.55 -17.69 -4.59
C MET A 1 -1.43 -16.65 -3.49
N ILE A 2 -1.54 -15.37 -3.82
CA ILE A 2 -1.39 -14.27 -2.85
C ILE A 2 -2.63 -14.21 -1.95
N LYS A 3 -2.44 -14.32 -0.65
CA LYS A 3 -3.49 -14.31 0.38
C LYS A 3 -3.29 -13.18 1.39
N THR A 4 -2.05 -12.83 1.70
CA THR A 4 -1.68 -11.73 2.61
C THR A 4 -0.84 -10.69 1.89
N VAL A 5 -1.19 -9.42 2.10
CA VAL A 5 -0.52 -8.27 1.47
C VAL A 5 -0.17 -7.23 2.51
N ALA A 6 1.11 -6.85 2.59
CA ALA A 6 1.52 -5.71 3.40
C ALA A 6 1.26 -4.38 2.68
N ILE A 7 0.72 -3.42 3.40
CA ILE A 7 0.43 -2.07 2.89
C ILE A 7 1.07 -1.02 3.79
N GLN A 8 1.55 0.08 3.21
CA GLN A 8 1.95 1.25 3.99
C GLN A 8 0.70 2.06 4.37
N GLY A 9 0.53 2.33 5.67
CA GLY A 9 -0.64 2.95 6.26
C GLY A 9 -1.55 1.93 6.95
N ILE A 10 -2.81 2.32 7.14
CA ILE A 10 -3.82 1.53 7.85
C ILE A 10 -5.04 1.25 6.97
N LYS A 11 -5.96 0.45 7.48
CA LYS A 11 -7.32 0.31 6.91
C LYS A 11 -7.95 1.69 6.60
N GLY A 12 -8.22 1.92 5.33
CA GLY A 12 -8.80 3.16 4.80
C GLY A 12 -7.80 4.08 4.10
N SER A 13 -6.50 3.76 4.16
CA SER A 13 -5.48 4.42 3.35
C SER A 13 -5.66 4.18 1.85
N TYR A 14 -4.99 4.96 1.01
CA TYR A 14 -4.96 4.76 -0.42
C TYR A 14 -4.37 3.38 -0.80
N HIS A 15 -3.34 2.88 -0.11
CA HIS A 15 -2.80 1.54 -0.36
C HIS A 15 -3.80 0.42 0.00
N HIS A 16 -4.65 0.62 1.02
CA HIS A 16 -5.76 -0.30 1.30
C HIS A 16 -6.86 -0.26 0.22
N ILE A 17 -7.02 0.86 -0.48
CA ILE A 17 -7.90 0.92 -1.67
C ILE A 17 -7.29 0.09 -2.80
N VAL A 18 -5.98 0.25 -3.06
CA VAL A 18 -5.27 -0.56 -4.08
C VAL A 18 -5.37 -2.05 -3.78
N SER A 19 -5.19 -2.48 -2.53
CA SER A 19 -5.29 -3.89 -2.15
C SER A 19 -6.67 -4.50 -2.44
N LYS A 20 -7.71 -3.68 -2.55
CA LYS A 20 -9.07 -4.13 -2.91
C LYS A 20 -9.36 -4.05 -4.40
N GLN A 21 -8.73 -3.13 -5.12
CA GLN A 21 -8.95 -2.92 -6.54
C GLN A 21 -8.09 -3.84 -7.41
N PHE A 22 -6.86 -4.14 -6.97
CA PHE A 22 -5.89 -4.87 -7.76
C PHE A 22 -6.13 -6.39 -7.75
N PHE A 23 -6.51 -6.96 -6.61
CA PHE A 23 -6.70 -8.40 -6.47
C PHE A 23 -8.17 -8.80 -6.76
N GLU A 24 -8.36 -9.79 -7.64
CA GLU A 24 -9.69 -10.34 -7.97
C GLU A 24 -10.38 -11.00 -6.78
N THR A 25 -9.60 -11.63 -5.90
CA THR A 25 -10.06 -12.26 -4.67
C THR A 25 -9.64 -11.43 -3.45
N PRO A 26 -10.48 -11.32 -2.40
CA PRO A 26 -10.11 -10.60 -1.19
C PRO A 26 -8.82 -11.13 -0.56
N VAL A 27 -7.90 -10.22 -0.24
CA VAL A 27 -6.65 -10.50 0.47
C VAL A 27 -6.68 -9.89 1.88
N ALA A 28 -6.03 -10.56 2.84
CA ALA A 28 -5.82 -9.99 4.16
C ALA A 28 -4.70 -8.93 4.11
N THR A 29 -4.87 -7.79 4.79
CA THR A 29 -3.86 -6.73 4.81
C THR A 29 -3.09 -6.72 6.12
N ILE A 30 -1.76 -6.50 6.02
CA ILE A 30 -0.89 -6.19 7.15
C ILE A 30 -0.59 -4.69 7.09
N ASP A 31 -1.08 -3.96 8.09
CA ASP A 31 -0.91 -2.51 8.21
C ASP A 31 0.52 -2.19 8.68
N CYS A 32 1.30 -1.47 7.86
CA CYS A 32 2.68 -1.10 8.15
C CYS A 32 2.82 0.42 8.25
N LEU A 33 3.50 0.94 9.27
CA LEU A 33 3.65 2.39 9.43
C LEU A 33 4.68 3.01 8.46
N SER A 34 5.61 2.22 7.93
CA SER A 34 6.65 2.64 6.99
C SER A 34 6.79 1.66 5.83
N PHE A 35 7.42 2.12 4.74
CA PHE A 35 7.80 1.25 3.62
C PHE A 35 8.88 0.24 4.02
N ASP A 36 9.82 0.61 4.89
CA ASP A 36 10.78 -0.33 5.47
C ASP A 36 10.06 -1.51 6.14
N ARG A 37 8.97 -1.25 6.88
CA ARG A 37 8.21 -2.33 7.52
C ARG A 37 7.47 -3.21 6.51
N VAL A 38 6.97 -2.64 5.40
CA VAL A 38 6.40 -3.43 4.29
C VAL A 38 7.47 -4.37 3.72
N VAL A 39 8.67 -3.84 3.46
CA VAL A 39 9.79 -4.63 2.97
C VAL A 39 10.22 -5.69 3.97
N ASP A 40 10.33 -5.34 5.25
CA ASP A 40 10.64 -6.29 6.32
C ASP A 40 9.65 -7.45 6.33
N SER A 41 8.34 -7.18 6.21
CA SER A 41 7.31 -8.23 6.18
C SER A 41 7.39 -9.15 4.95
N LEU A 42 7.95 -8.67 3.84
CA LEU A 42 8.22 -9.49 2.65
C LEU A 42 9.42 -10.40 2.87
N ILE A 43 10.53 -9.85 3.36
CA ILE A 43 11.77 -10.60 3.54
C ILE A 43 11.70 -11.60 4.72
N THR A 44 10.82 -11.35 5.70
CA THR A 44 10.53 -12.28 6.80
C THR A 44 9.41 -13.27 6.49
N GLU A 45 8.87 -13.26 5.26
CA GLU A 45 7.79 -14.14 4.80
C GLU A 45 6.50 -14.02 5.61
N GLU A 46 6.24 -12.85 6.23
CA GLU A 46 4.99 -12.58 6.95
C GLU A 46 3.82 -12.31 6.00
N CYS A 47 4.10 -11.87 4.76
CA CYS A 47 3.11 -11.68 3.70
C CYS A 47 3.59 -12.19 2.35
N ASP A 48 2.64 -12.48 1.46
CA ASP A 48 2.93 -12.96 0.11
C ASP A 48 3.34 -11.85 -0.87
N ALA A 49 2.88 -10.61 -0.65
CA ALA A 49 3.17 -9.46 -1.49
C ALA A 49 3.10 -8.14 -0.71
N GLY A 50 3.75 -7.08 -1.22
CA GLY A 50 3.70 -5.74 -0.65
C GLY A 50 3.22 -4.72 -1.68
N ILE A 51 2.41 -3.75 -1.23
CA ILE A 51 2.00 -2.60 -2.04
C ILE A 51 2.83 -1.39 -1.64
N MET A 52 3.57 -0.84 -2.60
CA MET A 52 4.42 0.33 -2.42
C MET A 52 4.10 1.38 -3.49
N ALA A 53 3.97 2.64 -3.08
CA ALA A 53 3.92 3.74 -4.04
C ALA A 53 5.33 3.97 -4.62
N LEU A 54 5.46 3.98 -5.94
CA LEU A 54 6.72 4.28 -6.61
C LEU A 54 6.76 5.70 -7.16
N GLU A 55 5.62 6.25 -7.54
CA GLU A 55 5.51 7.61 -8.07
C GLU A 55 4.29 8.33 -7.52
N ASN A 56 4.35 9.66 -7.51
CA ASN A 56 3.23 10.53 -7.23
C ASN A 56 3.23 11.66 -8.28
N SER A 57 2.06 11.97 -8.86
CA SER A 57 1.95 13.00 -9.90
C SER A 57 2.33 14.42 -9.43
N ILE A 58 2.28 14.69 -8.12
CA ILE A 58 2.63 15.99 -7.54
C ILE A 58 4.11 16.04 -7.13
N ALA A 59 4.60 14.97 -6.49
CA ALA A 59 5.94 14.93 -5.88
C ALA A 59 7.01 14.25 -6.77
N GLY A 60 6.60 13.62 -7.87
CA GLY A 60 7.45 12.83 -8.75
C GLY A 60 7.75 11.43 -8.20
N SER A 61 8.83 10.83 -8.71
CA SER A 61 9.25 9.48 -8.33
C SER A 61 9.73 9.43 -6.87
N ILE A 62 9.33 8.37 -6.16
CA ILE A 62 9.65 8.13 -4.76
C ILE A 62 10.94 7.30 -4.69
N ILE A 63 12.06 7.97 -4.97
CA ILE A 63 13.41 7.35 -5.05
C ILE A 63 13.76 6.44 -3.86
N PRO A 64 13.41 6.77 -2.59
CA PRO A 64 13.68 5.88 -1.46
C PRO A 64 13.05 4.49 -1.61
N ASN A 65 11.86 4.38 -2.22
CA ASN A 65 11.19 3.10 -2.42
C ASN A 65 11.85 2.26 -3.52
N TYR A 66 12.36 2.90 -4.58
CA TYR A 66 13.21 2.22 -5.57
C TYR A 66 14.49 1.69 -4.93
N ALA A 67 15.13 2.48 -4.06
CA ALA A 67 16.34 2.04 -3.36
C ALA A 67 16.07 0.84 -2.44
N LEU A 68 14.90 0.77 -1.80
CA LEU A 68 14.49 -0.40 -1.01
C LEU A 68 14.33 -1.65 -1.88
N ILE A 69 13.68 -1.54 -3.04
CA ILE A 69 13.51 -2.65 -3.98
C ILE A 69 14.87 -3.19 -4.44
N ASP A 70 15.77 -2.30 -4.85
CA ASP A 70 17.12 -2.66 -5.29
C ASP A 70 17.94 -3.31 -4.16
N LYS A 71 17.97 -2.66 -2.99
CA LYS A 71 18.75 -3.13 -1.82
C LYS A 71 18.38 -4.54 -1.38
N TYR A 72 17.09 -4.89 -1.41
CA TYR A 72 16.60 -6.20 -0.96
C TYR A 72 16.29 -7.15 -2.12
N ASN A 73 16.69 -6.79 -3.35
CA ASN A 73 16.46 -7.58 -4.57
C ASN A 73 15.00 -8.03 -4.71
N LEU A 74 14.07 -7.11 -4.46
CA LEU A 74 12.63 -7.36 -4.61
C LEU A 74 12.22 -7.27 -6.08
N HIS A 75 11.14 -7.98 -6.42
CA HIS A 75 10.61 -7.99 -7.78
C HIS A 75 9.23 -7.32 -7.85
N VAL A 76 9.07 -6.41 -8.82
CA VAL A 76 7.77 -5.81 -9.14
C VAL A 76 6.99 -6.80 -10.02
N VAL A 77 5.87 -7.29 -9.51
CA VAL A 77 5.03 -8.30 -10.18
C VAL A 77 3.71 -7.73 -10.72
N GLY A 78 3.49 -6.43 -10.55
CA GLY A 78 2.30 -5.73 -11.03
C GLY A 78 2.37 -4.23 -10.71
N GLU A 79 1.51 -3.46 -11.37
CA GLU A 79 1.38 -2.02 -11.19
C GLU A 79 -0.09 -1.62 -11.11
N HIS A 80 -0.39 -0.54 -10.39
CA HIS A 80 -1.74 0.00 -10.29
C HIS A 80 -1.71 1.52 -10.19
N TYR A 81 -2.40 2.20 -11.09
CA TYR A 81 -2.57 3.64 -11.05
C TYR A 81 -3.85 3.97 -10.26
N LEU A 82 -3.67 4.70 -9.15
CA LEU A 82 -4.78 5.19 -8.36
C LEU A 82 -4.88 6.71 -8.48
N ASP A 83 -6.03 7.17 -8.96
CA ASP A 83 -6.35 8.59 -8.94
C ASP A 83 -6.71 9.04 -7.52
N ILE A 84 -5.94 10.00 -6.98
CA ILE A 84 -6.03 10.42 -5.58
C ILE A 84 -7.12 11.49 -5.43
N GLN A 85 -8.23 11.07 -4.83
CA GLN A 85 -9.37 11.94 -4.52
C GLN A 85 -9.39 12.25 -3.02
N HIS A 86 -9.37 13.54 -2.67
CA HIS A 86 -9.51 14.01 -1.30
C HIS A 86 -10.95 14.42 -1.00
N SER A 87 -11.46 13.97 0.15
CA SER A 87 -12.83 14.26 0.60
C SER A 87 -12.82 14.95 1.95
N LEU A 88 -13.62 16.01 2.09
CA LEU A 88 -13.85 16.66 3.38
C LEU A 88 -14.91 15.89 4.17
N MET A 89 -14.58 15.48 5.40
CA MET A 89 -15.48 14.75 6.29
C MET A 89 -15.83 15.60 7.51
N ARG A 90 -17.07 15.47 8.01
CA ARG A 90 -17.55 16.10 9.24
C ARG A 90 -18.33 15.09 10.06
N CYS A 91 -18.20 15.15 11.38
CA CYS A 91 -19.11 14.42 12.27
C CYS A 91 -20.54 14.93 12.09
N GLN A 92 -21.49 14.01 11.86
CA GLN A 92 -22.90 14.38 11.83
C GLN A 92 -23.36 14.73 13.24
N THR A 93 -23.74 15.98 13.46
CA THR A 93 -24.39 16.40 14.70
C THR A 93 -25.78 15.78 14.73
N LYS A 94 -26.02 14.85 15.65
CA LYS A 94 -27.38 14.40 15.96
C LYS A 94 -28.02 15.48 16.84
N VAL A 95 -29.08 16.12 16.33
CA VAL A 95 -29.97 16.94 17.15
C VAL A 95 -30.99 15.98 17.77
N PHE A 96 -31.15 16.05 19.09
CA PHE A 96 -32.14 15.26 19.84
C PHE A 96 -33.56 15.75 19.57
#